data_AF-F3B849-F1
#
_entry.id   AF-F3B849-F1
#
_cell.length_a   1.000
_cell.length_b   1.000
_cell.length_c   1.000
_cell.angle_alpha   90.00
_cell.angle_beta   90.00
_cell.angle_gamma   90.00
#
_symmetry.space_group_name_H-M   'P 1'
#
loop_
_entity.id
_entity.type
_entity.pdbx_description
1 polymer ?
#
loop_
_entity_poly.entity_id
_entity_poly.type
_entity_poly.pdbx_seq_one_letter_code
_entity_poly.pdbx_strand_id
1 'polypeptide(L)' 'MCLICDRIEMIKQGTNPYFVKELETGYVVIGDNQHFKGYTLFLCKEHKTELFQLEYNQK' A
#
# COMPACT_ATOMS: atom_id res chain seq x y z
N MET A 1 6.27 -15.16 1.74
CA MET A 1 5.56 -14.52 0.61
C MET A 1 4.63 -13.47 1.20
N CYS A 2 4.73 -12.21 0.79
CA CYS A 2 3.97 -11.10 1.38
C CYS A 2 3.00 -10.54 0.35
N LEU A 3 1.70 -10.69 0.60
CA LEU A 3 0.64 -10.25 -0.31
C LEU A 3 0.72 -8.75 -0.64
N ILE A 4 1.18 -7.93 0.32
CA ILE A 4 1.33 -6.49 0.12
C ILE A 4 2.51 -6.18 -0.81
N CYS A 5 3.61 -6.92 -0.69
CA CYS A 5 4.74 -6.78 -1.61
C CYS A 5 4.37 -7.19 -3.04
N ASP A 6 3.66 -8.31 -3.18
CA ASP A 6 3.18 -8.77 -4.48
C ASP A 6 2.24 -7.73 -5.11
N ARG A 7 1.37 -7.12 -4.30
CA ARG A 7 0.50 -6.01 -4.72
C ARG A 7 1.28 -4.78 -5.16
N ILE A 8 2.34 -4.39 -4.44
CA ILE A 8 3.22 -3.27 -4.82
C ILE A 8 3.93 -3.57 -6.14
N GLU A 9 4.35 -4.81 -6.35
CA GLU A 9 4.97 -5.22 -7.62
C GLU A 9 3.98 -5.13 -8.78
N MET A 10 2.72 -5.56 -8.59
CA MET A 10 1.67 -5.32 -9.59
C MET A 10 1.44 -3.83 -9.88
N ILE A 11 1.55 -2.95 -8.87
CA ILE A 11 1.44 -1.49 -9.09
C ILE A 11 2.58 -1.01 -9.97
N LYS A 12 3.82 -1.40 -9.66
CA LYS A 12 5.00 -1.02 -10.46
C LYS A 12 4.93 -1.53 -11.90
N GLN A 13 4.34 -2.71 -12.09
CA GLN A 13 4.10 -3.30 -13.41
C GLN A 13 2.89 -2.71 -14.13
N GLY A 14 2.11 -1.84 -13.48
CA GLY A 14 0.90 -1.25 -14.05
C GLY A 14 -0.26 -2.23 -14.21
N THR A 15 -0.23 -3.37 -13.51
CA THR A 15 -1.21 -4.45 -13.62
C THR A 15 -2.19 -4.52 -12.45
N ASN A 16 -2.00 -3.70 -11.41
CA ASN A 16 -2.93 -3.63 -10.28
C ASN A 16 -4.18 -2.80 -10.67
N PRO A 17 -5.36 -3.43 -10.79
CA PRO A 17 -6.59 -2.73 -11.21
C PRO A 17 -7.13 -1.77 -10.14
N TYR A 18 -6.66 -1.87 -8.90
CA TYR A 18 -7.13 -1.08 -7.77
C TYR A 18 -6.21 0.08 -7.42
N PHE A 19 -5.15 0.30 -8.21
CA PHE A 19 -4.23 1.40 -7.99
C PHE A 19 -4.93 2.76 -8.15
N VAL A 20 -4.74 3.64 -7.17
CA VAL A 20 -5.30 5.01 -7.20
C VAL A 20 -4.19 6.02 -7.44
N LYS A 21 -3.19 6.05 -6.56
CA LYS A 21 -2.12 7.05 -6.61
C LYS A 21 -0.88 6.61 -5.84
N GLU A 22 0.28 6.94 -6.36
CA GLU A 22 1.56 6.85 -5.65
C GLU A 22 1.82 8.12 -4.83
N LEU A 23 2.27 7.94 -3.60
CA LEU A 23 2.71 8.99 -2.69
C LEU A 23 4.20 8.79 -2.37
N GLU A 24 4.81 9.76 -1.68
CA GLU A 24 6.23 9.71 -1.30
C GLU A 24 6.58 8.39 -0.58
N THR A 25 5.79 8.02 0.43
CA THR A 25 6.07 6.90 1.34
C THR A 25 5.26 5.63 1.06
N GLY A 26 4.36 5.64 0.07
CA GLY A 26 3.47 4.51 -0.16
C GLY A 26 2.55 4.66 -1.36
N TYR A 27 1.59 3.76 -1.46
CA TYR A 27 0.59 3.72 -2.53
C TYR A 27 -0.81 3.67 -1.94
N VAL A 28 -1.74 4.41 -2.54
CA VAL A 28 -3.17 4.32 -2.24
C VAL A 28 -3.80 3.35 -3.21
N VAL A 29 -4.55 2.39 -2.69
CA VAL A 29 -5.33 1.42 -3.48
C VAL A 29 -6.77 1.37 -2.98
N ILE A 30 -7.70 1.03 -3.86
CA ILE A 30 -9.05 0.60 -3.46
C ILE A 30 -8.94 -0.77 -2.77
N GLY A 31 -9.60 -0.95 -1.63
CA GLY A 31 -9.61 -2.24 -0.94
C GLY A 31 -10.34 -3.31 -1.75
N ASP A 32 -9.78 -4.52 -1.79
CA ASP A 32 -10.34 -5.66 -2.55
C ASP A 32 -11.80 -5.97 -2.16
N ASN A 33 -12.13 -5.79 -0.88
CA ASN A 33 -13.51 -5.81 -0.38
C ASN A 33 -13.92 -4.42 0.10
N GLN A 34 -15.02 -3.90 -0.44
CA GLN A 34 -15.55 -2.58 -0.10
C GLN A 34 -16.53 -2.71 1.07
N HIS A 35 -16.03 -2.56 2.30
CA HIS A 35 -16.93 -2.48 3.48
C HIS A 35 -17.86 -1.26 3.39
N PHE A 36 -17.39 -0.18 2.79
CA PHE A 36 -18.16 0.99 2.37
C PHE A 36 -17.58 1.55 1.07
N LYS A 37 -18.38 2.38 0.38
CA LYS A 37 -17.99 2.95 -0.92
C LYS A 37 -16.75 3.83 -0.78
N GLY A 38 -15.71 3.50 -1.55
CA GLY A 38 -14.45 4.24 -1.54
C GLY A 38 -13.52 3.83 -0.41
N TYR A 39 -13.71 2.65 0.18
CA TYR A 39 -12.77 2.12 1.16
C TYR A 39 -11.40 1.92 0.51
N THR A 40 -10.38 2.57 1.06
CA THR A 40 -9.02 2.58 0.54
C THR A 40 -8.02 2.06 1.55
N LEU A 41 -6.95 1.45 1.05
CA LEU A 41 -5.80 1.04 1.82
C LEU A 41 -4.58 1.87 1.42
N PHE A 42 -3.76 2.19 2.41
CA PHE A 42 -2.43 2.75 2.19
C PHE A 42 -1.39 1.63 2.37
N LEU A 43 -0.60 1.39 1.33
CA LEU A 43 0.45 0.39 1.32
C LEU A 43 1.79 1.09 1.47
N CYS A 44 2.49 0.86 2.59
CA CYS A 44 3.82 1.43 2.81
C CYS A 44 4.82 0.83 1.82
N LYS A 45 5.70 1.67 1.27
CA LYS A 45 6.81 1.22 0.40
C LYS A 45 7.84 0.38 1.17
N GLU A 46 8.02 0.68 2.45
CA GLU A 46 8.89 -0.09 3.34
C GLU A 46 8.13 -1.27 3.94
N HIS A 47 8.62 -2.48 3.71
CA HIS A 47 8.03 -3.67 4.32
C HIS A 47 8.36 -3.71 5.82
N LYS A 48 7.33 -3.56 6.65
CA LYS A 48 7.35 -3.88 8.08
C LYS A 48 6.06 -4.60 8.46
N THR A 49 6.17 -5.48 9.45
CA THR A 49 4.99 -6.15 10.01
C THR A 49 4.22 -5.22 10.93
N GLU A 50 4.96 -4.45 11.72
CA GLU A 50 4.40 -3.59 12.77
C GLU A 50 4.91 -2.16 12.63
N LEU A 51 4.07 -1.20 13.00
CA LEU A 51 4.35 0.22 12.82
C LEU A 51 5.61 0.68 13.56
N PHE A 52 5.88 0.13 14.75
CA PHE A 52 7.05 0.49 15.57
C PHE A 52 8.39 0.04 14.97
N GLN A 53 8.37 -0.80 13.93
CA GLN A 53 9.57 -1.25 13.23
C GLN A 53 10.01 -0.26 12.13
N LEU A 54 9.18 0.75 11.84
CA LEU A 54 9.54 1.88 10.99
C LEU A 54 10.45 2.83 11.77
N GLU A 55 11.41 3.42 11.07
CA GLU A 55 12.25 4.44 11.68
C GLU A 55 11.42 5.68 12.00
N TYR A 56 11.53 6.16 13.24
CA TYR A 56 10.96 7.44 13.64
C TYR A 56 11.81 8.55 13.03
N ASN A 57 11.41 9.02 11.86
CA ASN A 57 11.86 10.31 11.39
C ASN A 57 11.12 11.39 12.18
N GLN A 58 11.76 11.93 13.23
CA GLN A 58 11.34 13.18 13.85
C GLN A 58 11.41 14.27 12.76
N LYS A 59 10.25 14.66 12.23
CA LYS A 59 10.12 15.93 11.52
C LYS A 59 9.90 17.04 12.54
#